data_AF-A0A969BQ56-F1
#
_entry.id   AF-A0A969BQ56-F1
#
_cell.length_a   1.000
_cell.length_b   1.000
_cell.length_c   1.000
_cell.angle_alpha   90.00
_cell.angle_beta   90.00
_cell.angle_gamma   90.00
#
_symmetry.space_group_name_H-M   'P 1'
#
loop_
_entity.id
_entity.type
_entity.pdbx_description
1 polymer ?
#
loop_
_entity_poly.entity_id
_entity_poly.type
_entity_poly.pdbx_seq_one_letter_code
_entity_poly.pdbx_strand_id
1 'polypeptide(L)'
;MSLSELQAELPKGGLFGGGTWRWSPEPFKLSPAEARQIMALGHPLARFQRACDTLYRRSAAGKLPTWLADLLDSGKPEWLTEMQRLPSTAQQFPRVIRPDLILAHSGFSMTELDSVPGGIGVTAWLSQVYQKAGFDVLGGPDGMINGFRSLMPEGGKVLVSEESGDYRPEMKWLTEQLGPAWQIAPAENHQPTGEALYRFLNYSIGSRFQT
;
A
#
# COMPACT_ATOMS: atom_id res chain seq x y z
N MET A 1 14.65 8.18 24.21
CA MET A 1 14.08 6.83 24.36
C MET A 1 15.18 5.80 24.20
N SER A 2 15.27 4.81 25.08
CA SER A 2 16.21 3.67 24.99
C SER A 2 15.69 2.59 24.05
N LEU A 3 16.56 1.66 23.64
CA LEU A 3 16.18 0.53 22.79
C LEU A 3 15.09 -0.35 23.44
N SER A 4 15.20 -0.57 24.74
CA SER A 4 14.21 -1.34 25.52
C SER A 4 12.86 -0.64 25.61
N GLU A 5 12.85 0.69 25.74
CA GLU A 5 11.60 1.47 25.71
C GLU A 5 10.93 1.38 24.35
N LEU A 6 11.70 1.47 23.26
CA LEU A 6 11.19 1.36 21.90
C LEU A 6 10.60 -0.04 21.63
N GLN A 7 11.26 -1.10 22.11
CA GLN A 7 10.75 -2.47 22.02
C GLN A 7 9.46 -2.67 22.82
N ALA A 8 9.33 -1.99 23.96
CA ALA A 8 8.14 -2.05 24.81
C ALA A 8 6.92 -1.36 24.17
N GLU A 9 7.13 -0.40 23.25
CA GLU A 9 6.04 0.25 22.49
C GLU A 9 5.46 -0.64 21.38
N LEU A 10 6.08 -1.80 21.07
CA LEU A 10 5.57 -2.70 20.03
C LEU A 10 4.20 -3.27 20.47
N PRO A 11 3.15 -3.19 19.64
CA PRO A 11 1.83 -3.70 19.99
C PRO A 11 1.87 -5.20 20.33
N LYS A 12 0.97 -5.63 21.22
CA LYS A 12 0.77 -7.05 21.51
C LYS A 12 0.39 -7.78 20.23
N GLY A 13 1.14 -8.83 19.88
CA GLY A 13 0.98 -9.57 18.62
C GLY A 13 1.84 -9.05 17.46
N GLY A 14 2.62 -7.97 17.67
CA GLY A 14 3.47 -7.38 16.65
C GLY A 14 2.71 -6.64 15.56
N LEU A 15 3.44 -6.15 14.56
CA LEU A 15 2.89 -5.45 13.38
C LEU A 15 3.09 -6.23 12.08
N PHE A 16 3.94 -7.26 12.08
CA PHE A 16 4.22 -8.11 10.91
C PHE A 16 4.43 -9.55 11.37
N GLY A 17 3.89 -10.52 10.61
CA GLY A 17 4.01 -11.94 10.92
C GLY A 17 5.46 -12.42 11.01
N GLY A 18 5.84 -13.01 12.16
CA GLY A 18 6.95 -13.97 12.31
C GLY A 18 8.40 -13.48 12.17
N GLY A 19 8.66 -12.24 11.75
CA GLY A 19 10.03 -11.72 11.54
C GLY A 19 10.75 -11.25 12.81
N THR A 20 12.07 -11.37 12.85
CA THR A 20 12.92 -10.75 13.88
C THR A 20 13.38 -9.37 13.41
N TRP A 21 13.27 -8.37 14.29
CA TRP A 21 13.58 -6.98 13.96
C TRP A 21 15.01 -6.64 14.37
N ARG A 22 15.70 -5.89 13.50
CA ARG A 22 16.89 -5.13 13.89
C ARG A 22 16.44 -3.75 14.33
N TRP A 23 16.70 -3.43 15.59
CA TRP A 23 16.23 -2.22 16.22
C TRP A 23 17.29 -1.12 16.16
N SER A 24 16.86 0.13 16.03
CA SER A 24 17.70 1.32 16.11
C SER A 24 17.08 2.30 17.10
N PRO A 25 17.86 2.95 17.98
CA PRO A 25 17.34 4.02 18.83
C PRO A 25 17.11 5.33 18.06
N GLU A 26 17.63 5.44 16.83
CA GLU A 26 17.48 6.61 15.96
C GLU A 26 16.81 6.25 14.63
N PRO A 27 15.94 7.11 14.08
CA PRO A 27 15.38 6.92 12.76
C PRO A 27 16.44 7.12 11.67
N PHE A 28 16.15 6.62 10.46
CA PHE A 28 16.97 6.92 9.29
C PHE A 28 16.92 8.42 8.98
N LYS A 29 18.09 9.07 8.93
CA LYS A 29 18.19 10.52 8.73
C LYS A 29 18.15 10.84 7.24
N LEU A 30 17.23 11.74 6.88
CA LEU A 30 17.14 12.34 5.56
C LEU A 30 17.63 13.77 5.60
N SER A 31 18.42 14.17 4.62
CA SER A 31 18.69 15.57 4.36
C SER A 31 17.41 16.30 3.90
N PRO A 32 17.34 17.63 4.04
CA PRO A 32 16.21 18.40 3.52
C PRO A 32 16.00 18.23 2.01
N ALA A 33 17.07 17.94 1.25
CA ALA A 33 16.99 17.70 -0.19
C ALA A 33 16.32 16.34 -0.48
N GLU A 34 16.74 15.28 0.21
CA GLU A 34 16.15 13.94 0.08
C GLU A 34 14.68 13.92 0.49
N ALA A 35 14.33 14.58 1.60
CA ALA A 35 12.94 14.70 2.03
C ALA A 35 12.06 15.38 0.98
N ARG A 36 12.54 16.48 0.36
CA ARG A 36 11.82 17.17 -0.73
C ARG A 36 11.67 16.27 -1.96
N GLN A 37 12.70 15.50 -2.31
CA GLN A 37 12.63 14.56 -3.43
C GLN A 37 11.53 13.51 -3.19
N ILE A 38 11.51 12.87 -2.02
CA ILE A 38 10.49 11.86 -1.67
C ILE A 38 9.09 12.47 -1.74
N MET A 39 8.87 13.65 -1.13
CA MET A 39 7.56 14.31 -1.14
C MET A 39 7.07 14.67 -2.55
N ALA A 40 8.00 14.94 -3.49
CA ALA A 40 7.67 15.27 -4.86
C ALA A 40 7.28 14.06 -5.74
N LEU A 41 7.52 12.81 -5.30
CA LEU A 41 7.31 11.61 -6.11
C LEU A 41 5.83 11.26 -6.31
N GLY A 42 4.95 11.56 -5.36
CA GLY A 42 3.58 11.05 -5.35
C GLY A 42 2.79 11.36 -6.63
N HIS A 43 2.78 12.62 -7.07
CA HIS A 43 2.03 13.02 -8.25
C HIS A 43 2.59 12.44 -9.57
N PRO A 44 3.90 12.52 -9.84
CA PRO A 44 4.52 11.84 -10.99
C PRO A 44 4.22 10.34 -11.03
N LEU A 45 4.34 9.61 -9.91
CA LEU A 45 4.10 8.17 -9.88
C LEU A 45 2.64 7.82 -10.14
N ALA A 46 1.70 8.58 -9.58
CA ALA A 46 0.28 8.44 -9.90
C ALA A 46 -0.01 8.71 -11.38
N ARG A 47 0.73 9.60 -12.05
CA ARG A 47 0.61 9.82 -13.50
C ARG A 47 1.24 8.70 -14.31
N PHE A 48 2.36 8.17 -13.87
CA PHE A 48 3.03 7.03 -14.48
C PHE A 48 2.10 5.81 -14.53
N GLN A 49 1.46 5.46 -13.42
CA GLN A 49 0.50 4.36 -13.36
C GLN A 49 -0.69 4.55 -14.33
N ARG A 50 -1.24 5.78 -14.40
CA ARG A 50 -2.30 6.14 -15.35
C ARG A 50 -1.87 6.00 -16.80
N ALA A 51 -0.63 6.39 -17.10
CA ALA A 51 -0.06 6.26 -18.43
C ALA A 51 0.10 4.77 -18.80
N CYS A 52 0.60 3.93 -17.88
CA CYS A 52 0.73 2.49 -18.09
C CYS A 52 -0.62 1.82 -18.42
N ASP A 53 -1.68 2.09 -17.64
CA ASP A 53 -3.03 1.58 -17.92
C ASP A 53 -3.55 2.05 -19.29
N THR A 54 -3.34 3.33 -19.60
CA THR A 54 -3.77 3.89 -20.91
C THR A 54 -3.05 3.22 -22.07
N LEU A 55 -1.74 3.01 -21.97
CA LEU A 55 -0.95 2.33 -22.99
C LEU A 55 -1.41 0.88 -23.17
N TYR A 56 -1.57 0.15 -22.06
CA TYR A 56 -2.06 -1.23 -22.06
C TYR A 56 -3.44 -1.33 -22.75
N ARG A 57 -4.43 -0.53 -22.30
CA ARG A 57 -5.79 -0.58 -22.87
C ARG A 57 -5.84 -0.18 -24.34
N ARG A 58 -5.05 0.81 -24.76
CA ARG A 58 -4.96 1.19 -26.17
C ARG A 58 -4.28 0.12 -27.02
N SER A 59 -3.26 -0.55 -26.49
CA SER A 59 -2.63 -1.71 -27.14
C SER A 59 -3.61 -2.86 -27.29
N ALA A 60 -4.32 -3.23 -26.22
CA ALA A 60 -5.32 -4.30 -26.23
C ALA A 60 -6.50 -4.00 -27.19
N ALA A 61 -6.81 -2.73 -27.42
CA ALA A 61 -7.82 -2.29 -28.39
C ALA A 61 -7.28 -2.12 -29.83
N GLY A 62 -6.03 -2.49 -30.11
CA GLY A 62 -5.40 -2.35 -31.44
C GLY A 62 -5.12 -0.91 -31.86
N LYS A 63 -5.18 0.06 -30.93
CA LYS A 63 -4.92 1.50 -31.17
C LYS A 63 -3.46 1.91 -30.95
N LEU A 64 -2.63 0.97 -30.52
CA LEU A 64 -1.18 1.01 -30.35
C LEU A 64 -0.61 -0.37 -30.73
N PRO A 65 0.71 -0.54 -30.91
CA PRO A 65 1.31 -1.85 -31.19
C PRO A 65 0.91 -2.90 -30.16
N THR A 66 0.34 -4.02 -30.61
CA THR A 66 -0.31 -5.04 -29.75
C THR A 66 0.64 -5.75 -28.80
N TRP A 67 1.93 -5.83 -29.16
CA TRP A 67 2.95 -6.52 -28.38
C TRP A 67 3.03 -6.04 -26.92
N LEU A 68 2.66 -4.78 -26.63
CA LEU A 68 2.63 -4.26 -25.26
C LEU A 68 1.60 -5.00 -24.40
N ALA A 69 0.39 -5.20 -24.93
CA ALA A 69 -0.64 -5.97 -24.26
C ALA A 69 -0.26 -7.45 -24.21
N ASP A 70 0.22 -8.01 -25.31
CA ASP A 70 0.64 -9.42 -25.38
C ASP A 70 1.74 -9.75 -24.34
N LEU A 71 2.72 -8.84 -24.18
CA LEU A 71 3.77 -8.95 -23.17
C LEU A 71 3.19 -8.90 -21.74
N LEU A 72 2.32 -7.92 -21.45
CA LEU A 72 1.74 -7.72 -20.12
C LEU A 72 0.70 -8.80 -19.76
N ASP A 73 0.16 -9.49 -20.75
CA ASP A 73 -0.79 -10.58 -20.56
C ASP A 73 -0.12 -11.95 -20.49
N SER A 74 1.17 -12.03 -20.81
CA SER A 74 1.94 -13.26 -20.72
C SER A 74 1.87 -13.87 -19.31
N GLY A 75 1.44 -15.14 -19.24
CA GLY A 75 1.28 -15.88 -17.98
C GLY A 75 -0.03 -15.61 -17.23
N LYS A 76 -0.85 -14.64 -17.64
CA LYS A 76 -2.18 -14.41 -17.06
C LYS A 76 -3.21 -15.37 -17.68
N PRO A 77 -4.14 -15.93 -16.88
CA PRO A 77 -5.25 -16.70 -17.44
C PRO A 77 -6.22 -15.78 -18.18
N GLU A 78 -6.91 -16.32 -19.19
CA GLU A 78 -7.81 -15.58 -20.10
C GLU A 78 -8.83 -14.73 -19.33
N TRP A 79 -9.53 -15.32 -18.37
CA TRP A 79 -10.54 -14.63 -17.56
C TRP A 79 -10.00 -13.37 -16.86
N LEU A 80 -8.74 -13.37 -16.42
CA LEU A 80 -8.12 -12.22 -15.77
C LEU A 80 -7.85 -11.11 -16.80
N THR A 81 -7.42 -11.50 -18.00
CA THR A 81 -7.15 -10.55 -19.10
C THR A 81 -8.44 -9.91 -19.62
N GLU A 82 -9.54 -10.66 -19.65
CA GLU A 82 -10.87 -10.15 -20.00
C GLU A 82 -11.38 -9.18 -18.92
N MET A 83 -11.30 -9.58 -17.64
CA MET A 83 -11.72 -8.73 -16.52
C MET A 83 -10.98 -7.39 -16.46
N GLN A 84 -9.65 -7.38 -16.59
CA GLN A 84 -8.88 -6.13 -16.55
C GLN A 84 -9.21 -5.18 -17.72
N ARG A 85 -9.81 -5.68 -18.81
CA ARG A 85 -10.20 -4.87 -19.99
C ARG A 85 -11.64 -4.35 -19.90
N LEU A 86 -12.43 -4.77 -18.92
CA LEU A 86 -13.81 -4.31 -18.75
C LEU A 86 -13.88 -2.77 -18.64
N PRO A 87 -14.92 -2.12 -19.20
CA PRO A 87 -15.09 -0.67 -19.06
C PRO A 87 -15.19 -0.20 -17.61
N SER A 88 -15.78 -1.01 -16.72
CA SER A 88 -15.94 -0.69 -15.29
C SER A 88 -14.62 -0.64 -14.52
N THR A 89 -13.56 -1.28 -15.02
CA THR A 89 -12.22 -1.23 -14.41
C THR A 89 -11.38 -0.10 -14.99
N ALA A 90 -11.82 0.55 -16.06
CA ALA A 90 -11.11 1.69 -16.64
C ALA A 90 -11.04 2.85 -15.64
N GLN A 91 -9.88 3.49 -15.57
CA GLN A 91 -9.63 4.61 -14.66
C GLN A 91 -9.77 4.28 -13.17
N GLN A 92 -9.84 3.00 -12.80
CA GLN A 92 -9.77 2.54 -11.42
C GLN A 92 -8.30 2.30 -11.07
N PHE A 93 -7.71 3.24 -10.31
CA PHE A 93 -6.30 3.17 -9.94
C PHE A 93 -6.12 2.85 -8.45
N PRO A 94 -5.07 2.09 -8.11
CA PRO A 94 -4.59 1.97 -6.75
C PRO A 94 -4.48 3.33 -6.07
N ARG A 95 -5.12 3.44 -4.90
CA ARG A 95 -5.16 4.68 -4.12
C ARG A 95 -4.01 4.81 -3.14
N VAL A 96 -3.29 3.70 -2.91
CA VAL A 96 -2.04 3.65 -2.16
C VAL A 96 -1.00 3.02 -3.07
N ILE A 97 0.18 3.63 -3.11
CA ILE A 97 1.33 3.14 -3.86
C ILE A 97 2.57 3.21 -2.98
N ARG A 98 3.49 2.27 -3.14
CA ARG A 98 4.79 2.29 -2.47
C ARG A 98 5.89 2.18 -3.52
N PRO A 99 6.64 3.27 -3.77
CA PRO A 99 7.85 3.18 -4.56
C PRO A 99 8.96 2.59 -3.71
N ASP A 100 9.62 1.56 -4.25
CA ASP A 100 10.82 1.02 -3.63
C ASP A 100 12.02 1.81 -4.14
N LEU A 101 12.71 2.47 -3.20
CA LEU A 101 13.76 3.43 -3.48
C LEU A 101 15.11 2.94 -2.95
N ILE A 102 16.13 3.03 -3.80
CA ILE A 102 17.53 2.85 -3.42
C ILE A 102 18.18 4.24 -3.36
N LEU A 103 18.74 4.59 -2.21
CA LEU A 103 19.55 5.79 -2.08
C LEU A 103 20.99 5.53 -2.57
N ALA A 104 21.35 6.14 -3.69
CA ALA A 104 22.70 6.11 -4.24
C ALA A 104 23.41 7.47 -4.06
N HIS A 105 24.70 7.55 -4.42
CA HIS A 105 25.47 8.80 -4.34
C HIS A 105 24.86 9.95 -5.15
N SER A 106 24.07 9.64 -6.19
CA SER A 106 23.40 10.61 -7.07
C SER A 106 21.97 10.93 -6.65
N GLY A 107 21.48 10.36 -5.55
CA GLY A 107 20.10 10.46 -5.09
C GLY A 107 19.32 9.14 -5.21
N PHE A 108 17.99 9.23 -5.14
CA PHE A 108 17.12 8.05 -5.19
C PHE A 108 16.96 7.48 -6.60
N SER A 109 17.07 6.16 -6.69
CA SER A 109 16.67 5.36 -7.84
C SER A 109 15.48 4.48 -7.47
N MET A 110 14.47 4.41 -8.33
CA MET A 110 13.28 3.56 -8.09
C MET A 110 13.47 2.21 -8.77
N THR A 111 13.17 1.12 -8.06
CA THR A 111 13.26 -0.25 -8.57
C THR A 111 11.90 -0.87 -8.86
N GLU A 112 10.89 -0.54 -8.05
CA GLU A 112 9.54 -1.08 -8.14
C GLU A 112 8.51 -0.02 -7.74
N LEU A 113 7.28 -0.15 -8.26
CA LEU A 113 6.13 0.60 -7.81
C LEU A 113 5.00 -0.38 -7.44
N ASP A 114 4.89 -0.66 -6.15
CA ASP A 114 3.91 -1.58 -5.60
C ASP A 114 2.54 -0.89 -5.46
N SER A 115 1.49 -1.58 -5.92
CA SER A 115 0.10 -1.12 -5.89
C SER A 115 -0.78 -1.76 -4.81
N VAL A 116 -0.26 -2.76 -4.08
CA VAL A 116 -0.93 -3.35 -2.91
C VAL A 116 0.08 -3.42 -1.76
N PRO A 117 0.61 -2.28 -1.30
CA PRO A 117 1.77 -2.30 -0.43
C PRO A 117 1.43 -2.51 1.03
N GLY A 118 2.11 -3.46 1.66
CA GLY A 118 2.18 -3.53 3.11
C GLY A 118 3.12 -2.48 3.72
N GLY A 119 3.24 -2.48 5.04
CA GLY A 119 4.12 -1.60 5.80
C GLY A 119 3.48 -0.26 6.17
N ILE A 120 2.21 -0.03 5.84
CA ILE A 120 1.49 1.22 6.14
C ILE A 120 1.36 1.39 7.66
N GLY A 121 0.86 0.35 8.34
CA GLY A 121 0.68 0.37 9.78
C GLY A 121 2.02 0.36 10.51
N VAL A 122 2.99 -0.40 10.01
CA VAL A 122 4.37 -0.35 10.53
C VAL A 122 4.97 1.05 10.47
N THR A 123 4.89 1.71 9.31
CA THR A 123 5.46 3.04 9.12
C THR A 123 4.76 4.06 10.01
N ALA A 124 3.43 4.00 10.09
CA ALA A 124 2.65 4.83 11.00
C ALA A 124 3.06 4.66 12.46
N TRP A 125 3.21 3.42 12.94
CA TRP A 125 3.66 3.13 14.29
C TRP A 125 5.08 3.65 14.55
N LEU A 126 6.03 3.39 13.63
CA LEU A 126 7.40 3.92 13.74
C LEU A 126 7.40 5.45 13.82
N SER A 127 6.56 6.13 13.02
CA SER A 127 6.43 7.58 13.07
C SER A 127 5.97 8.07 14.44
N GLN A 128 4.94 7.44 15.03
CA GLN A 128 4.48 7.80 16.37
C GLN A 128 5.56 7.58 17.43
N VAL A 129 6.25 6.43 17.39
CA VAL A 129 7.28 6.07 18.37
C VAL A 129 8.47 7.03 18.28
N TYR A 130 9.05 7.25 17.10
CA TYR A 130 10.19 8.15 16.96
C TYR A 130 9.82 9.61 17.24
N GLN A 131 8.59 10.05 16.92
CA GLN A 131 8.13 11.38 17.31
C GLN A 131 8.05 11.55 18.83
N LYS A 132 7.49 10.56 19.56
CA LYS A 132 7.50 10.56 21.05
C LYS A 132 8.92 10.58 21.62
N ALA A 133 9.89 10.02 20.90
CA ALA A 133 11.31 10.05 21.28
C ALA A 133 11.96 11.44 21.12
N GLY A 134 11.28 12.41 20.50
CA GLY A 134 11.77 13.76 20.25
C GLY A 134 12.41 13.96 18.87
N PHE A 135 12.28 13.01 17.95
CA PHE A 135 12.76 13.20 16.57
C PHE A 135 11.73 13.95 15.72
N ASP A 136 12.22 14.71 14.75
CA ASP A 136 11.41 15.26 13.66
C ASP A 136 11.21 14.18 12.60
N VAL A 137 9.98 13.69 12.45
CA VAL A 137 9.62 12.61 11.53
C VAL A 137 8.94 13.18 10.29
N LEU A 138 9.38 12.76 9.10
CA LEU A 138 8.74 13.16 7.85
C LEU A 138 7.27 12.75 7.82
N GLY A 139 6.38 13.74 7.68
CA GLY A 139 4.92 13.54 7.72
C GLY A 139 4.32 13.53 9.13
N GLY A 140 5.15 13.66 10.19
CA GLY A 140 4.72 13.68 11.57
C GLY A 140 4.18 12.33 12.08
N PRO A 141 3.61 12.30 13.31
CA PRO A 141 3.13 11.08 13.94
C PRO A 141 1.92 10.47 13.22
N ASP A 142 1.08 11.30 12.59
CA ASP A 142 -0.21 10.89 12.05
C ASP A 142 -0.29 10.95 10.52
N GLY A 143 0.80 11.29 9.81
CA GLY A 143 0.79 11.48 8.35
C GLY A 143 0.26 10.25 7.59
N MET A 144 0.75 9.07 7.94
CA MET A 144 0.29 7.80 7.33
C MET A 144 -1.17 7.48 7.68
N ILE A 145 -1.59 7.72 8.93
CA ILE A 145 -2.97 7.49 9.39
C ILE A 145 -3.92 8.44 8.66
N ASN A 146 -3.59 9.72 8.57
CA ASN A 146 -4.38 10.73 7.87
C ASN A 146 -4.44 10.46 6.37
N GLY A 147 -3.31 10.05 5.77
CA GLY A 147 -3.26 9.62 4.38
C GLY A 147 -4.20 8.45 4.12
N PHE A 148 -4.17 7.41 4.96
CA PHE A 148 -5.06 6.26 4.81
C PHE A 148 -6.54 6.63 5.08
N ARG A 149 -6.81 7.50 6.05
CA ARG A 149 -8.17 8.01 6.31
C ARG A 149 -8.78 8.68 5.07
N SER A 150 -7.98 9.39 4.27
CA SER A 150 -8.44 10.06 3.06
C SER A 150 -9.01 9.12 1.99
N LEU A 151 -8.74 7.81 2.10
CA LEU A 151 -9.28 6.79 1.20
C LEU A 151 -10.78 6.58 1.42
N MET A 152 -11.20 6.57 2.69
CA MET A 152 -12.57 6.29 3.14
C MET A 152 -12.91 7.22 4.32
N PRO A 153 -13.22 8.51 4.08
CA PRO A 153 -13.32 9.52 5.15
C PRO A 153 -14.32 9.20 6.26
N GLU A 154 -15.41 8.52 5.92
CA GLU A 154 -16.47 8.10 6.84
C GLU A 154 -16.21 6.75 7.52
N GLY A 155 -15.04 6.15 7.30
CA GLY A 155 -14.75 4.78 7.71
C GLY A 155 -15.20 3.74 6.67
N GLY A 156 -15.02 2.48 7.03
CA GLY A 156 -15.22 1.36 6.11
C GLY A 156 -14.52 0.08 6.56
N LYS A 157 -14.43 -0.89 5.65
CA LYS A 157 -13.77 -2.17 5.91
C LYS A 157 -12.46 -2.30 5.15
N VAL A 158 -11.43 -2.70 5.88
CA VAL A 158 -10.15 -3.19 5.34
C VAL A 158 -10.25 -4.71 5.22
N LEU A 159 -10.32 -5.19 3.99
CA LEU A 159 -10.39 -6.62 3.68
C LEU A 159 -8.97 -7.14 3.44
N VAL A 160 -8.57 -8.17 4.20
CA VAL A 160 -7.26 -8.82 4.05
C VAL A 160 -7.50 -10.28 3.74
N SER A 161 -6.94 -10.76 2.62
CA SER A 161 -7.02 -12.18 2.26
C SER A 161 -6.18 -13.07 3.19
N GLU A 162 -6.44 -14.37 3.15
CA GLU A 162 -5.63 -15.40 3.80
C GLU A 162 -4.19 -15.40 3.27
N GLU A 163 -4.01 -15.26 1.95
CA GLU A 163 -2.67 -15.16 1.33
C GLU A 163 -1.87 -13.97 1.85
N SER A 164 -2.56 -12.90 2.23
CA SER A 164 -1.97 -11.69 2.80
C SER A 164 -2.03 -11.67 4.34
N GLY A 165 -2.17 -12.84 4.97
CA GLY A 165 -2.35 -12.98 6.41
C GLY A 165 -1.26 -12.33 7.25
N ASP A 166 -0.01 -12.31 6.78
CA ASP A 166 1.13 -11.72 7.48
C ASP A 166 1.03 -10.20 7.70
N TYR A 167 0.21 -9.52 6.89
CA TYR A 167 -0.07 -8.09 6.97
C TYR A 167 -1.29 -7.77 7.84
N ARG A 168 -2.07 -8.79 8.25
CA ARG A 168 -3.26 -8.60 9.08
C ARG A 168 -2.96 -7.86 10.41
N PRO A 169 -1.85 -8.12 11.12
CA PRO A 169 -1.53 -7.41 12.36
C PRO A 169 -1.36 -5.90 12.16
N GLU A 170 -0.60 -5.45 11.16
CA GLU A 170 -0.46 -4.01 10.89
C GLU A 170 -1.77 -3.35 10.46
N MET A 171 -2.58 -4.04 9.65
CA MET A 171 -3.86 -3.51 9.18
C MET A 171 -4.84 -3.39 10.34
N LYS A 172 -4.85 -4.37 11.26
CA LYS A 172 -5.66 -4.32 12.48
C LYS A 172 -5.23 -3.14 13.35
N TRP A 173 -3.93 -3.00 13.61
CA TRP A 173 -3.41 -1.87 14.37
C TRP A 173 -3.76 -0.52 13.74
N LEU A 174 -3.62 -0.40 12.42
CA LEU A 174 -3.97 0.81 11.68
C LEU A 174 -5.46 1.14 11.82
N THR A 175 -6.36 0.16 11.70
CA THR A 175 -7.80 0.36 11.89
C THR A 175 -8.14 0.80 13.32
N GLU A 176 -7.44 0.29 14.34
CA GLU A 176 -7.59 0.73 15.73
C GLU A 176 -7.20 2.21 15.91
N GLN A 177 -6.14 2.66 15.23
CA GLN A 177 -5.75 4.08 15.23
C GLN A 177 -6.76 4.98 14.50
N LEU A 178 -7.43 4.46 13.47
CA LEU A 178 -8.41 5.21 12.68
C LEU A 178 -9.75 5.38 13.41
N GLY A 179 -10.07 4.49 14.34
CA GLY A 179 -11.22 4.59 15.23
C GLY A 179 -12.39 3.66 14.87
N PRO A 180 -13.51 3.73 15.60
CA PRO A 180 -14.58 2.71 15.60
C PRO A 180 -15.35 2.59 14.27
N ALA A 181 -15.26 3.59 13.40
CA ALA A 181 -15.84 3.54 12.05
C ALA A 181 -15.06 2.63 11.08
N TRP A 182 -13.87 2.17 11.49
CA TRP A 182 -12.99 1.34 10.69
C TRP A 182 -12.94 -0.08 11.23
N GLN A 183 -13.05 -1.06 10.34
CA GLN A 183 -13.07 -2.47 10.70
C GLN A 183 -12.14 -3.26 9.77
N ILE A 184 -11.52 -4.31 10.32
CA ILE A 184 -10.79 -5.30 9.53
C ILE A 184 -11.64 -6.56 9.36
N ALA A 185 -11.64 -7.16 8.17
CA ALA A 185 -12.36 -8.40 7.89
C ALA A 185 -11.58 -9.31 6.92
N PRO A 186 -11.85 -10.63 6.92
CA PRO A 186 -11.36 -11.53 5.87
C PRO A 186 -12.00 -11.17 4.51
N ALA A 187 -11.27 -11.41 3.42
CA ALA A 187 -11.73 -11.06 2.07
C ALA A 187 -12.59 -12.17 1.43
N GLU A 188 -12.33 -13.42 1.78
CA GLU A 188 -12.78 -14.66 1.12
C GLU A 188 -14.31 -14.79 1.08
N ASN A 189 -14.98 -14.31 2.12
CA ASN A 189 -16.43 -14.45 2.30
C ASN A 189 -17.13 -13.10 2.46
N HIS A 190 -16.47 -12.00 2.08
CA HIS A 190 -17.06 -10.68 2.24
C HIS A 190 -18.15 -10.43 1.19
N GLN A 191 -19.38 -10.18 1.65
CA GLN A 191 -20.47 -9.71 0.82
C GLN A 191 -20.53 -8.18 0.86
N PRO A 192 -20.57 -7.48 -0.30
CA PRO A 192 -20.68 -6.03 -0.33
C PRO A 192 -21.99 -5.57 0.35
N THR A 193 -21.89 -4.81 1.44
CA THR A 193 -23.05 -4.24 2.15
C THR A 193 -23.25 -2.73 1.92
N GLY A 194 -22.52 -2.16 0.95
CA GLY A 194 -22.62 -0.76 0.52
C GLY A 194 -21.67 0.22 1.21
N GLU A 195 -20.91 -0.24 2.21
CA GLU A 195 -19.84 0.50 2.86
C GLU A 195 -18.59 0.65 1.97
N ALA A 196 -17.74 1.62 2.31
CA ALA A 196 -16.47 1.79 1.64
C ALA A 196 -15.52 0.62 1.97
N LEU A 197 -14.79 0.15 0.96
CA LEU A 197 -13.88 -0.99 1.08
C LEU A 197 -12.47 -0.62 0.64
N TYR A 198 -11.48 -1.04 1.43
CA TYR A 198 -10.09 -1.14 1.02
C TYR A 198 -9.70 -2.62 0.96
N ARG A 199 -9.18 -3.08 -0.17
CA ARG A 199 -8.84 -4.49 -0.40
C ARG A 199 -7.33 -4.66 -0.43
N PHE A 200 -6.81 -5.52 0.44
CA PHE A 200 -5.42 -5.93 0.51
C PHE A 200 -5.31 -7.41 0.14
N LEU A 201 -4.95 -7.65 -1.13
CA LEU A 201 -4.93 -8.98 -1.75
C LEU A 201 -3.64 -9.15 -2.54
N ASN A 202 -2.90 -10.24 -2.32
CA ASN A 202 -1.97 -10.73 -3.32
C ASN A 202 -2.75 -11.40 -4.46
N TYR A 203 -2.31 -11.20 -5.70
CA TYR A 203 -2.97 -11.77 -6.87
C TYR A 203 -2.70 -13.28 -6.96
N SER A 204 -3.54 -14.08 -6.32
CA SER A 204 -3.74 -15.48 -6.72
C SER A 204 -5.18 -16.01 -6.52
N ILE A 205 -6.17 -15.14 -6.25
CA ILE A 205 -7.55 -15.60 -6.04
C ILE A 205 -8.28 -15.79 -7.38
N GLY A 206 -7.99 -16.92 -8.02
CA GLY A 206 -8.97 -17.66 -8.79
C GLY A 206 -9.93 -18.36 -7.84
N SER A 207 -10.95 -17.66 -7.34
CA SER A 207 -12.16 -18.32 -6.81
C SER A 207 -13.29 -17.32 -6.61
N ARG A 208 -14.26 -17.38 -7.53
CA ARG A 208 -15.69 -17.10 -7.36
C ARG A 208 -16.07 -15.81 -6.63
N PHE A 209 -16.40 -14.79 -7.42
CA PHE A 209 -17.45 -13.84 -7.04
C PHE A 209 -18.47 -13.82 -8.19
N GLN A 210 -19.61 -14.49 -7.98
CA GLN A 210 -20.81 -14.28 -8.80
C GLN A 210 -21.43 -12.94 -8.40
N THR A 211 -21.74 -12.14 -9.42
CA THR A 211 -22.59 -10.93 -9.50
C THR A 211 -23.09 -10.31 -8.22
#